data_AF-A0A8X6YVW0-F1
#
_entry.id   AF-A0A8X6YVW0-F1
#
_cell.length_a   1.000
_cell.length_b   1.000
_cell.length_c   1.000
_cell.angle_alpha   90.00
_cell.angle_beta   90.00
_cell.angle_gamma   90.00
#
_symmetry.space_group_name_H-M   'P 1'
#
loop_
_entity.id
_entity.type
_entity.pdbx_description
1 polymer ?
#
loop_
_entity_poly.entity_id
_entity_poly.type
_entity_poly.pdbx_seq_one_letter_code
_entity_poly.pdbx_strand_id
1 'polypeptide(L)'
;MLKGQSLSLGDHKPFAVRSDLGWIVSEKVPSEEMFSSIAVNSIQVVTDDLVSNFWKLDSVPEASLLTSEDHFIETHVRNEDGRYVVRLPFHSRPSKLGDSRESAIRRFKSLEHSLIKKPAIYSQYRLYAGIFNFRAYGACS
;
A
#
# COMPACT_ATOMS: atom_id res chain seq x y z
N MET A 1 -18.92 8.52 -15.51
CA MET A 1 -19.14 7.38 -16.43
C MET A 1 -20.09 7.71 -17.59
N LEU A 2 -21.28 8.31 -17.38
CA LEU A 2 -22.09 8.86 -18.49
C LEU A 2 -22.28 10.37 -18.30
N LYS A 3 -22.19 11.14 -19.38
CA LYS A 3 -22.22 12.61 -19.39
C LYS A 3 -23.62 13.21 -19.60
N GLY A 4 -24.66 12.38 -19.65
CA GLY A 4 -26.07 12.81 -19.79
C GLY A 4 -26.47 13.34 -21.18
N GLN A 5 -25.52 13.60 -22.09
CA GLN A 5 -25.82 13.92 -23.48
C GLN A 5 -26.21 12.67 -24.25
N SER A 6 -27.35 12.74 -24.95
CA SER A 6 -27.81 11.71 -25.87
C SER A 6 -28.17 12.30 -27.23
N LEU A 7 -27.89 11.53 -28.28
CA LEU A 7 -28.25 11.83 -29.66
C LEU A 7 -29.17 10.72 -30.15
N SER A 8 -30.39 11.06 -30.54
CA SER A 8 -31.37 10.10 -31.08
C SER A 8 -31.70 10.45 -32.53
N LEU A 9 -31.69 9.43 -33.41
CA LEU A 9 -31.96 9.59 -34.85
C LEU A 9 -33.45 9.40 -35.22
N GLY A 10 -34.31 9.14 -34.23
CA GLY A 10 -35.75 8.90 -34.40
C GLY A 10 -36.18 7.56 -33.81
N ASP A 11 -37.47 7.25 -33.92
CA ASP A 11 -38.02 5.99 -33.42
C ASP A 11 -37.50 4.79 -34.21
N HIS A 12 -37.16 3.71 -33.49
CA HIS A 12 -36.54 2.49 -34.02
C HIS A 12 -35.18 2.68 -34.74
N LYS A 13 -34.46 3.76 -34.44
CA LYS A 13 -33.08 3.97 -34.91
C LYS A 13 -32.10 3.93 -33.73
N PRO A 14 -30.82 3.63 -33.98
CA PRO A 14 -29.80 3.68 -32.95
C PRO A 14 -29.68 5.09 -32.35
N PHE A 15 -29.43 5.14 -31.05
CA PHE A 15 -29.14 6.33 -30.28
C PHE A 15 -27.71 6.26 -29.73
N ALA A 16 -27.09 7.40 -29.48
CA ALA A 16 -25.76 7.49 -28.90
C ALA A 16 -25.81 8.21 -27.55
N VAL A 17 -25.04 7.74 -26.57
CA VAL A 17 -24.88 8.37 -25.26
C VAL A 17 -23.43 8.74 -25.04
N ARG A 18 -23.17 9.95 -24.54
CA ARG A 18 -21.81 10.40 -24.24
C ARG A 18 -21.33 9.81 -22.92
N SER A 19 -20.14 9.23 -22.94
CA SER A 19 -19.38 8.79 -21.77
C SER A 19 -18.07 9.58 -21.64
N ASP A 20 -17.34 9.36 -20.55
CA ASP A 20 -15.98 9.90 -20.38
C ASP A 20 -15.00 9.35 -21.42
N LEU A 21 -15.27 8.17 -21.99
CA LEU A 21 -14.42 7.47 -22.95
C LEU A 21 -14.84 7.67 -24.42
N GLY A 22 -15.90 8.43 -24.68
CA GLY A 22 -16.43 8.65 -26.04
C GLY A 22 -17.93 8.40 -26.16
N TRP A 23 -18.40 8.16 -27.39
CA TRP A 23 -19.81 7.88 -27.67
C TRP A 23 -20.09 6.39 -27.64
N ILE A 24 -21.12 6.00 -26.88
CA ILE A 24 -21.65 4.64 -26.84
C ILE A 24 -22.88 4.63 -27.74
N VAL A 25 -22.86 3.84 -28.81
CA VAL A 25 -24.02 3.66 -29.71
C VAL A 25 -24.82 2.46 -29.22
N SER A 26 -26.13 2.63 -29.10
CA SER A 26 -27.08 1.61 -28.63
C SER A 26 -28.34 1.67 -29.48
N GLU A 27 -29.09 0.58 -29.55
CA GLU A 27 -30.32 0.49 -30.33
C GLU A 27 -31.51 0.14 -29.42
N LYS A 28 -32.68 0.68 -29.74
CA LYS A 28 -33.93 0.27 -29.09
C LYS A 28 -34.38 -1.06 -29.70
N VAL A 29 -34.00 -2.17 -29.07
CA VAL A 29 -34.44 -3.50 -29.50
C VAL A 29 -35.95 -3.65 -29.22
N PRO A 30 -36.78 -4.00 -30.21
CA PRO A 30 -38.19 -4.33 -29.98
C PRO A 30 -38.29 -5.51 -29.01
N SER A 31 -39.20 -5.42 -28.05
CA SER A 31 -39.29 -6.34 -26.91
C SER A 31 -39.82 -7.76 -27.22
N GLU A 32 -39.76 -8.23 -28.47
CA GLU A 32 -40.35 -9.52 -28.87
C GLU A 32 -39.39 -10.52 -29.55
N GLU A 33 -38.11 -10.20 -29.76
CA GLU A 33 -37.16 -11.20 -30.26
C GLU A 33 -36.09 -11.52 -29.23
N MET A 34 -36.18 -12.75 -28.72
CA MET A 34 -35.23 -13.37 -27.80
C MET A 34 -33.92 -13.63 -28.55
N PHE A 35 -33.08 -12.61 -28.73
CA PHE A 35 -31.75 -12.78 -29.31
C PHE A 35 -30.87 -13.59 -28.35
N SER A 36 -30.65 -14.87 -28.66
CA SER A 36 -29.77 -15.77 -27.90
C SER A 36 -28.29 -15.66 -28.27
N SER A 37 -27.88 -14.63 -29.04
CA SER A 37 -26.47 -14.43 -29.37
C SER A 37 -25.95 -13.13 -28.77
N ILE A 38 -25.21 -13.27 -27.67
CA ILE A 38 -24.40 -12.19 -27.11
C ILE A 38 -23.14 -12.09 -27.96
N ALA A 39 -23.01 -11.03 -28.76
CA ALA A 39 -21.73 -10.69 -29.39
C ALA A 39 -20.84 -9.99 -28.37
N VAL A 40 -19.85 -10.72 -27.84
CA VAL A 40 -18.82 -10.16 -26.95
C VAL A 40 -17.61 -9.77 -27.79
N ASN A 41 -17.22 -8.49 -27.75
CA ASN A 41 -15.89 -8.08 -28.20
C ASN A 41 -14.87 -8.55 -27.16
N SER A 42 -14.25 -9.70 -27.39
CA SER A 42 -13.09 -10.13 -26.60
C SER A 42 -11.87 -9.38 -27.12
N ILE A 43 -11.43 -8.38 -26.36
CA ILE A 43 -10.10 -7.80 -26.57
C ILE A 43 -9.12 -8.82 -26.01
N GLN A 44 -8.62 -9.71 -26.87
CA GLN A 44 -7.46 -10.50 -26.51
C GLN A 44 -6.24 -9.58 -26.51
N VAL A 45 -5.80 -9.18 -25.33
CA VAL A 45 -4.49 -8.55 -25.15
C VAL A 45 -3.44 -9.66 -25.30
N VAL A 46 -3.16 -10.07 -26.54
CA VAL A 46 -2.06 -10.99 -26.84
C VAL A 46 -0.78 -10.18 -26.96
N THR A 47 -0.18 -9.88 -25.82
CA THR A 47 1.27 -9.69 -25.75
C THR A 47 1.68 -10.18 -24.37
N ASP A 48 2.08 -11.45 -24.30
CA ASP A 48 2.74 -11.99 -23.11
C ASP A 48 3.90 -11.08 -22.67
N ASP A 49 4.51 -10.36 -23.62
CA ASP A 49 5.51 -9.32 -23.36
C ASP A 49 4.99 -8.16 -22.50
N LEU A 50 3.77 -7.65 -22.69
CA LEU A 50 3.24 -6.57 -21.85
C LEU A 50 2.98 -7.05 -20.43
N VAL A 51 2.38 -8.24 -20.30
CA VAL A 51 2.13 -8.84 -18.98
C VAL A 51 3.45 -9.20 -18.30
N SER A 52 4.42 -9.75 -19.04
CA SER A 52 5.77 -10.06 -18.56
C SER A 52 6.51 -8.79 -18.12
N ASN A 53 6.46 -7.72 -18.92
CA ASN A 53 7.13 -6.47 -18.60
C ASN A 53 6.47 -5.76 -17.41
N PHE A 54 5.15 -5.85 -17.27
CA PHE A 54 4.45 -5.36 -16.08
C PHE A 54 4.95 -6.07 -14.81
N TRP A 55 5.03 -7.41 -14.83
CA TRP A 55 5.53 -8.16 -13.68
C TRP A 55 7.02 -7.94 -13.41
N LYS A 56 7.85 -7.69 -14.45
CA LYS A 56 9.26 -7.31 -14.26
C LYS A 56 9.40 -5.94 -13.61
N LEU A 57 8.53 -4.98 -13.91
CA LEU A 57 8.55 -3.66 -13.29
C LEU A 57 8.14 -3.69 -11.82
N ASP A 58 7.19 -4.55 -11.45
CA ASP A 58 6.73 -4.72 -10.06
C ASP A 58 7.60 -5.70 -9.26
N SER A 59 8.49 -6.44 -9.93
CA SER A 59 9.42 -7.34 -9.26
C SER A 59 10.52 -6.56 -8.54
N VAL A 60 10.78 -6.94 -7.29
CA VAL A 60 11.93 -6.45 -6.54
C VAL A 60 13.19 -7.09 -7.15
N PRO A 61 14.25 -6.32 -7.46
CA PRO A 61 15.47 -6.89 -8.01
C PRO A 61 16.02 -7.98 -7.08
N GLU A 62 16.46 -9.11 -7.64
CA GLU A 62 17.27 -10.12 -6.94
C GLU A 62 18.65 -9.52 -6.63
N ALA A 63 18.70 -8.55 -5.72
CA ALA A 63 19.95 -8.20 -5.09
C ALA A 63 20.33 -9.36 -4.17
N SER A 64 21.55 -9.87 -4.29
CA SER A 64 22.17 -10.87 -3.40
C SER A 64 22.42 -10.27 -2.01
N LEU A 65 21.35 -9.86 -1.36
CA LEU A 65 21.30 -9.43 0.01
C LEU A 65 21.11 -10.71 0.83
N LEU A 66 21.78 -10.80 1.99
CA LEU A 66 21.38 -11.70 3.07
C LEU A 66 19.87 -11.77 3.07
N THR A 67 19.30 -12.95 2.81
CA THR A 67 17.85 -13.05 2.77
C THR A 67 17.34 -12.57 4.12
N SER A 68 16.19 -11.91 4.16
CA SER A 68 15.57 -11.51 5.42
C SER A 68 15.46 -12.68 6.41
N GLU A 69 15.34 -13.89 5.87
CA GLU A 69 15.39 -15.17 6.55
C GLU A 69 16.73 -15.42 7.25
N ASP A 70 17.85 -15.36 6.51
CA ASP A 70 19.20 -15.59 7.07
C ASP A 70 19.52 -14.60 8.19
N HIS A 71 19.18 -13.33 8.00
CA HIS A 71 19.38 -12.30 9.02
C HIS A 71 18.50 -12.53 10.26
N PHE A 72 17.28 -13.00 10.07
CA PHE A 72 16.40 -13.37 11.18
C PHE A 72 17.00 -14.55 11.95
N ILE A 73 17.42 -15.63 11.27
CA ILE A 73 18.04 -16.79 11.92
C ILE A 73 19.27 -16.38 12.71
N GLU A 74 20.16 -15.55 12.15
CA GLU A 74 21.38 -15.11 12.81
C GLU A 74 21.13 -14.22 14.04
N THR A 75 20.08 -13.39 14.00
CA THR A 75 19.91 -12.30 14.98
C THR A 75 18.68 -12.41 15.87
N HIS A 76 17.85 -13.44 15.70
CA HIS A 76 16.69 -13.66 16.55
C HIS A 76 17.08 -14.24 17.91
N VAL A 77 16.49 -13.69 18.96
CA VAL A 77 16.58 -14.22 20.32
C VAL A 77 15.21 -14.15 20.96
N ARG A 78 14.83 -15.16 21.74
CA ARG A 78 13.63 -15.10 22.59
C ARG A 78 14.04 -14.62 23.98
N ASN A 79 13.44 -13.54 24.45
CA ASN A 79 13.74 -13.03 25.79
C ASN A 79 12.99 -13.81 26.89
N GLU A 80 13.33 -13.55 28.16
CA GLU A 80 12.72 -14.21 29.33
C GLU A 80 11.21 -13.98 29.44
N ASP A 81 10.72 -12.86 28.89
CA ASP A 81 9.28 -12.53 28.79
C ASP A 81 8.57 -13.27 27.63
N GLY A 82 9.28 -14.14 26.92
CA GLY A 82 8.75 -14.97 25.83
C GLY A 82 8.59 -14.25 24.48
N ARG A 83 9.08 -13.01 24.34
CA ARG A 83 9.01 -12.20 23.10
C ARG A 83 10.22 -12.41 22.21
N TYR A 84 10.02 -12.34 20.90
CA TYR A 84 11.10 -12.35 19.93
C TYR A 84 11.75 -10.96 19.83
N VAL A 85 13.08 -10.95 19.93
CA VAL A 85 13.96 -9.81 19.71
C VAL A 85 14.72 -10.11 18.42
N VAL A 86 14.56 -9.25 17.41
CA VAL A 86 15.19 -9.41 16.10
C VAL A 86 15.99 -8.15 15.81
N ARG A 87 17.20 -8.31 15.28
CA ARG A 87 17.98 -7.16 14.81
C ARG A 87 17.43 -6.74 13.45
N LEU A 88 17.20 -5.44 13.28
CA LEU A 88 16.84 -4.91 11.98
C LEU A 88 18.10 -4.68 11.14
N PRO A 89 18.11 -5.08 9.86
CA PRO A 89 19.24 -4.82 8.99
C PRO A 89 19.30 -3.33 8.67
N PHE A 90 20.47 -2.73 8.87
CA PHE A 90 20.70 -1.33 8.46
C PHE A 90 21.22 -1.29 7.03
N HIS A 91 20.67 -0.40 6.22
CA HIS A 91 21.13 -0.16 4.84
C HIS A 91 22.59 0.34 4.76
N SER A 92 23.11 0.91 5.86
CA SER A 92 24.50 1.35 5.97
C SER A 92 25.04 1.14 7.38
N ARG A 93 26.36 1.23 7.57
CA ARG A 93 26.99 1.04 8.89
C ARG A 93 26.34 1.98 9.92
N PRO A 94 25.92 1.49 11.11
CA PRO A 94 25.28 2.29 12.14
C PRO A 94 26.12 3.51 12.59
N SER A 95 27.44 3.45 12.41
CA SER A 95 28.37 4.55 12.67
C SER A 95 28.09 5.83 11.87
N LYS A 96 27.27 5.76 10.82
CA LYS A 96 26.84 6.92 10.03
C LYS A 96 25.62 7.66 10.58
N LEU A 97 25.06 7.25 11.72
CA LEU A 97 23.88 7.91 12.31
C LEU A 97 24.14 9.34 12.83
N GLY A 98 25.41 9.75 13.02
CA GLY A 98 25.78 11.08 13.50
C GLY A 98 25.03 11.48 14.78
N ASP A 99 24.55 12.73 14.84
CA ASP A 99 23.84 13.30 16.00
C ASP A 99 22.36 12.85 16.10
N SER A 100 21.98 11.76 15.42
CA SER A 100 20.61 11.21 15.47
C SER A 100 20.18 10.91 16.90
N ARG A 101 21.10 10.38 17.74
CA ARG A 101 20.82 10.10 19.16
C ARG A 101 20.47 11.38 19.93
N GLU A 102 21.27 12.43 19.80
CA GLU A 102 21.03 13.69 20.49
C GLU A 102 19.71 14.33 20.01
N SER A 103 19.48 14.32 18.70
CA SER A 103 18.24 14.80 18.09
C SER A 103 17.01 14.04 18.58
N ALA A 104 17.10 12.72 18.67
CA ALA A 104 16.03 11.86 19.19
C ALA A 104 15.73 12.18 20.67
N ILE A 105 16.75 12.32 21.51
CA ILE A 105 16.60 12.67 22.93
C ILE A 105 15.95 14.05 23.07
N ARG A 106 16.38 15.04 22.29
CA ARG A 106 15.82 16.39 22.33
C ARG A 106 14.34 16.39 21.96
N ARG A 107 13.95 15.66 20.91
CA ARG A 107 12.56 15.47 20.50
C ARG A 107 11.74 14.75 21.57
N PHE A 108 12.30 13.70 22.17
CA PHE A 108 11.64 12.97 23.26
C PHE A 108 11.35 13.88 24.47
N LYS A 109 12.33 14.65 24.93
CA LYS A 109 12.14 15.60 26.05
C LYS A 109 11.11 16.67 25.72
N SER A 110 11.14 17.22 24.50
CA SER A 110 10.16 18.21 24.05
C SER A 110 8.74 17.63 24.06
N LEU A 111 8.57 16.39 23.59
CA LEU A 111 7.30 15.68 23.62
C LEU A 111 6.80 15.47 25.07
N GLU A 112 7.65 14.97 25.96
CA GLU A 112 7.32 14.78 27.38
C GLU A 112 6.85 16.09 28.03
N HIS A 113 7.58 17.19 27.84
CA HIS A 113 7.19 18.51 28.38
C HIS A 113 5.84 19.01 27.84
N SER A 114 5.55 18.74 26.56
CA SER A 114 4.28 19.12 25.95
C SER A 114 3.11 18.27 26.49
N LEU A 115 3.34 16.97 26.68
CA LEU A 115 2.33 16.03 27.15
C LEU A 115 1.96 16.25 28.62
N ILE A 116 2.89 16.65 29.48
CA ILE A 116 2.61 17.01 30.89
C ILE A 116 1.53 18.10 30.97
N LYS A 117 1.50 19.03 30.01
CA LYS A 117 0.51 20.11 29.95
C LYS A 117 -0.88 19.64 29.48
N LYS A 118 -1.01 18.39 29.00
CA LYS A 118 -2.23 17.83 28.41
C LYS A 118 -2.54 16.44 29.00
N PRO A 119 -3.08 16.36 30.24
CA PRO A 119 -3.20 15.10 30.98
C PRO A 119 -3.99 13.99 30.27
N ALA A 120 -5.07 14.35 29.57
CA ALA A 120 -5.91 13.39 28.84
C ALA A 120 -5.19 12.75 27.64
N ILE A 121 -4.33 13.49 26.95
CA ILE A 121 -3.53 12.96 25.83
C ILE A 121 -2.36 12.15 26.39
N TYR A 122 -1.78 12.57 27.52
CA TYR A 122 -0.67 11.86 28.13
C TYR A 122 -1.05 10.47 28.64
N SER A 123 -2.26 10.32 29.20
CA SER A 123 -2.76 9.01 29.62
C SER A 123 -2.93 8.05 28.45
N GLN A 124 -3.47 8.53 27.32
CA GLN A 124 -3.60 7.74 26.08
C GLN A 124 -2.23 7.38 25.50
N TYR A 125 -1.30 8.32 25.49
CA TYR A 125 0.07 8.09 25.03
C TYR A 125 0.78 7.02 25.87
N ARG A 126 0.67 7.08 27.20
CA ARG A 126 1.25 6.08 28.12
C ARG A 126 0.62 4.70 27.94
N LEU A 127 -0.69 4.63 27.73
CA LEU A 127 -1.38 3.38 27.45
C LEU A 127 -0.85 2.75 26.16
N TYR A 128 -0.76 3.54 25.08
CA TYR A 128 -0.21 3.08 23.80
C TYR A 128 1.26 2.64 23.94
N ALA A 129 2.11 3.43 24.57
CA ALA A 129 3.52 3.09 24.81
C ALA A 129 3.70 1.84 25.68
N GLY A 130 2.77 1.53 26.59
CA GLY A 130 2.78 0.30 27.37
C GLY A 130 2.40 -0.94 26.56
N ILE A 131 1.50 -0.80 25.58
CA ILE A 131 1.09 -1.88 24.65
C ILE A 131 2.26 -2.24 23.75
N PHE A 132 2.91 -1.23 23.17
CA PHE A 132 4.14 -1.37 22.40
C PHE A 132 5.34 -1.30 23.33
N ASN A 133 5.53 -2.35 24.12
CA ASN A 133 6.63 -2.53 25.08
C ASN A 133 8.02 -2.38 24.40
N PHE A 134 8.39 -1.14 24.08
CA PHE A 134 9.65 -0.74 23.49
C PHE A 134 10.62 -0.60 24.66
N ARG A 135 11.04 -1.75 25.23
CA ARG A 135 12.28 -1.76 26.00
C ARG A 135 13.37 -1.40 25.01
N ALA A 136 13.79 -0.13 25.04
CA ALA A 136 15.02 0.29 24.41
C ALA A 136 16.15 -0.49 25.09
N TYR A 137 16.51 -1.65 24.53
CA TYR A 137 17.74 -2.34 24.88
C TYR A 137 18.90 -1.48 24.37
N GLY A 138 19.22 -0.44 25.13
CA GLY A 138 20.46 0.30 25.03
C GLY A 138 21.55 -0.55 25.64
N ALA A 139 22.11 -1.47 24.87
CA ALA A 139 23.39 -2.11 25.16
C ALA A 139 24.18 -2.17 23.85
N CYS A 140 24.77 -1.04 23.47
CA CYS A 140 26.03 -1.09 22.74
C CYS A 140 27.11 -1.27 23.80
N SER A 141 27.83 -2.39 23.70
CA SER A 141 29.16 -2.63 24.26
C SER A 141 30.12 -1.48 24.00
#